data_AF-A0A544QLD7-F1
#
_entry.id   AF-A0A544QLD7-F1
#
_cell.length_a   1.000
_cell.length_b   1.000
_cell.length_c   1.000
_cell.angle_alpha   90.00
_cell.angle_beta   90.00
_cell.angle_gamma   90.00
#
_symmetry.space_group_name_H-M   'P 1'
#
loop_
_entity.id
_entity.type
_entity.pdbx_description
1 polymer ?
#
loop_
_entity_poly.entity_id
_entity_poly.type
_entity_poly.pdbx_seq_one_letter_code
_entity_poly.pdbx_strand_id
1 'polypeptide(L)' 'MGTDRDRVWAGVLQVSNEQAGFSVEEVSRVCEELFGDDAPPQETISDAIETMADWGVLESFGFDSGTTYYMLTDEEIAP' A
#
# COMPACT_ATOMS: atom_id res chain seq x y z
N MET A 1 0.67 -10.46 17.39
CA MET A 1 1.50 -9.35 16.88
C MET A 1 1.30 -9.34 15.39
N GLY A 2 0.54 -8.38 14.86
CA GLY A 2 0.40 -8.23 13.42
C GLY A 2 1.77 -7.96 12.84
N THR A 3 2.11 -8.65 11.76
CA THR A 3 3.37 -8.44 11.05
C THR A 3 3.34 -7.06 10.39
N ASP A 4 4.50 -6.44 10.15
CA ASP A 4 4.55 -5.13 9.47
C ASP A 4 3.80 -5.15 8.13
N ARG A 5 3.79 -6.30 7.45
CA ARG A 5 2.97 -6.55 6.26
C ARG A 5 1.46 -6.40 6.50
N ASP A 6 0.93 -6.84 7.64
CA ASP A 6 -0.49 -6.66 7.98
C ASP A 6 -0.82 -5.17 8.21
N ARG A 7 0.13 -4.41 8.76
CA ARG A 7 0.00 -2.95 8.94
C ARG A 7 0.03 -2.22 7.60
N VAL A 8 0.97 -2.58 6.72
CA VAL A 8 1.02 -2.05 5.34
C VAL A 8 -0.28 -2.34 4.62
N TRP A 9 -0.80 -3.57 4.71
CA TRP A 9 -2.06 -3.96 4.09
C TRP A 9 -3.24 -3.12 4.59
N ALA A 10 -3.32 -2.86 5.90
CA ALA A 10 -4.33 -1.97 6.46
C ALA A 10 -4.22 -0.54 5.91
N GLY A 11 -3.00 -0.01 5.77
CA GLY A 11 -2.76 1.29 5.15
C GLY A 11 -3.18 1.35 3.68
N VAL A 12 -2.84 0.32 2.91
CA VAL A 12 -3.23 0.15 1.50
C VAL A 12 -4.75 0.11 1.34
N LEU A 13 -5.45 -0.68 2.16
CA LEU A 13 -6.92 -0.76 2.12
C LEU A 13 -7.58 0.57 2.47
N GLN A 14 -7.05 1.29 3.47
CA GLN A 14 -7.58 2.58 3.87
C GLN A 14 -7.43 3.61 2.75
N VAL A 15 -6.23 3.77 2.17
CA VAL A 15 -6.02 4.73 1.08
C VAL A 15 -6.81 4.35 -0.18
N SER A 16 -6.95 3.06 -0.47
CA SER A 16 -7.73 2.59 -1.62
C SER A 16 -9.23 2.81 -1.48
N ASN A 17 -9.75 2.90 -0.25
CA ASN A 17 -11.15 3.29 -0.02
C ASN A 17 -11.38 4.80 -0.23
N GLU A 18 -10.34 5.62 -0.09
CA GLU A 18 -10.41 7.07 -0.23
C GLU A 18 -10.17 7.53 -1.68
N GLN A 19 -9.35 6.79 -2.44
CA GLN A 19 -8.94 7.14 -3.79
C GLN A 19 -8.65 5.90 -4.66
N ALA A 20 -8.78 6.05 -5.98
CA ALA A 20 -8.61 4.96 -6.95
C ALA A 20 -7.15 4.45 -7.11
N GLY A 21 -6.18 5.18 -6.58
CA GLY A 21 -4.76 4.82 -6.64
C GLY A 21 -3.94 5.59 -5.63
N PHE A 22 -2.79 5.06 -5.25
CA PHE A 22 -1.98 5.56 -4.14
C PHE A 22 -0.48 5.36 -4.39
N SER A 23 0.33 6.14 -3.69
CA SER A 23 1.78 6.04 -3.65
C SER A 23 2.27 5.43 -2.33
N VAL A 24 3.54 5.02 -2.30
CA VAL A 24 4.22 4.56 -1.07
C VAL A 24 4.18 5.64 0.02
N GLU A 25 4.34 6.92 -0.35
CA GLU A 25 4.31 8.04 0.59
C GLU A 25 2.94 8.21 1.24
N GLU A 26 1.86 8.04 0.48
CA GLU A 26 0.50 8.10 1.01
C GLU A 26 0.21 6.94 1.96
N VAL A 27 0.63 5.71 1.61
CA VAL A 27 0.52 4.55 2.52
C VAL A 27 1.33 4.77 3.80
N SER A 28 2.52 5.36 3.70
CA SER A 28 3.35 5.71 4.86
C SER A 28 2.64 6.66 5.79
N ARG A 29 2.07 7.74 5.24
CA ARG A 29 1.31 8.70 6.03
C ARG A 29 0.11 8.06 6.73
N VAL A 30 -0.65 7.22 6.02
CA VAL A 30 -1.79 6.51 6.62
C VAL A 30 -1.33 5.55 7.71
N CYS A 31 -0.21 4.85 7.50
CA CYS A 31 0.36 3.98 8.53
C CYS A 31 0.78 4.76 9.78
N GLU A 32 1.37 5.94 9.64
CA GLU A 32 1.66 6.84 10.77
C GLU A 32 0.39 7.30 11.48
N GLU A 33 -0.67 7.62 10.74
CA GLU A 33 -1.97 8.02 11.32
C GLU A 33 -2.66 6.86 12.07
N LEU A 34 -2.52 5.62 11.58
CA LEU A 34 -3.14 4.42 12.18
C LEU A 34 -2.34 3.85 13.36
N PHE A 35 -1.01 3.86 13.27
CA PHE A 35 -0.13 3.12 14.18
C PHE A 35 0.83 4.00 14.97
N GLY A 36 0.98 5.28 14.63
CA GLY A 36 1.89 6.19 15.33
C GLY A 36 3.32 5.68 15.36
N ASP A 37 3.90 5.56 16.55
CA ASP A 37 5.26 5.03 16.76
C ASP A 37 5.44 3.56 16.33
N ASP A 38 4.34 2.80 16.18
CA ASP A 38 4.35 1.41 15.70
C ASP A 38 4.21 1.31 14.16
N ALA A 39 4.24 2.43 13.45
CA ALA A 39 4.15 2.44 11.99
C ALA A 39 5.41 1.79 11.36
N PRO A 40 5.23 0.94 10.33
CA PRO A 40 6.35 0.38 9.59
C PRO A 40 7.15 1.50 8.90
N PRO A 41 8.48 1.39 8.81
CA PRO A 41 9.31 2.38 8.12
C PRO A 41 9.05 2.33 6.61
N GLN A 42 9.27 3.46 5.93
CA GLN A 42 8.97 3.62 4.50
C GLN A 42 9.63 2.57 3.61
N GLU A 43 10.86 2.13 3.91
CA GLU A 43 11.54 1.05 3.17
C GLU A 43 10.74 -0.27 3.26
N THR A 44 10.28 -0.64 4.46
CA THR A 44 9.42 -1.83 4.65
C THR A 44 8.10 -1.71 3.91
N ILE A 45 7.52 -0.50 3.87
CA ILE A 45 6.28 -0.23 3.11
C ILE A 45 6.54 -0.41 1.61
N SER A 46 7.64 0.14 1.09
CA SER A 46 8.03 0.02 -0.31
C SER A 46 8.21 -1.45 -0.70
N ASP A 47 9.02 -2.20 0.04
CA ASP A 47 9.27 -3.62 -0.21
C ASP A 47 7.97 -4.44 -0.19
N ALA A 48 7.07 -4.12 0.74
CA ALA A 48 5.80 -4.80 0.85
C ALA A 48 4.86 -4.48 -0.32
N ILE A 49 4.81 -3.22 -0.78
CA ILE A 49 4.02 -2.80 -1.95
C ILE A 49 4.57 -3.46 -3.23
N GLU A 50 5.89 -3.48 -3.42
CA GLU A 50 6.53 -4.17 -4.55
C GLU A 50 6.19 -5.67 -4.53
N THR A 51 6.27 -6.30 -3.36
CA THR A 51 5.88 -7.72 -3.21
C THR A 51 4.41 -7.95 -3.55
N MET A 52 3.50 -7.06 -3.13
CA MET A 52 2.08 -7.16 -3.47
C MET A 52 1.82 -6.96 -4.96
N ALA A 53 2.57 -6.08 -5.61
CA ALA A 53 2.52 -5.89 -7.06
C ALA A 53 3.04 -7.13 -7.81
N ASP A 54 4.16 -7.72 -7.36
CA ASP A 54 4.69 -8.98 -7.92
C ASP A 54 3.71 -10.14 -7.77
N TRP A 55 2.90 -10.15 -6.72
CA TRP A 55 1.84 -11.15 -6.51
C TRP A 55 0.55 -10.86 -7.30
N GLY A 56 0.51 -9.75 -8.04
CA GLY A 56 -0.66 -9.34 -8.83
C GLY A 56 -1.82 -8.81 -7.99
N VAL A 57 -1.58 -8.43 -6.73
CA VAL A 57 -2.60 -7.81 -5.85
C VAL A 57 -2.71 -6.30 -6.11
N LEU A 58 -1.60 -5.70 -6.55
CA LEU A 58 -1.52 -4.29 -6.92
C LEU A 58 -1.05 -4.17 -8.37
N GLU A 59 -1.61 -3.20 -9.09
CA GLU A 59 -1.14 -2.84 -10.42
C GLU A 59 -0.55 -1.43 -10.40
N SER A 60 0.65 -1.27 -10.96
CA SER A 60 1.23 0.06 -11.19
C SER A 60 0.56 0.70 -12.41
N PHE A 61 -0.18 1.78 -12.22
CA PHE A 61 -0.95 2.41 -13.31
C PHE A 61 -0.36 3.74 -13.79
N GLY A 62 0.63 4.30 -13.08
CA GLY A 62 1.21 5.58 -13.45
C GLY A 62 2.53 5.89 -12.76
N PHE A 63 3.31 6.76 -13.40
CA PHE A 63 4.49 7.38 -12.83
C PHE A 63 4.42 8.87 -13.10
N ASP A 64 4.40 9.68 -12.05
CA ASP A 64 4.43 11.15 -12.16
C ASP A 64 5.50 11.71 -11.23
N SER A 65 6.32 12.62 -11.76
CA SER A 65 7.28 13.41 -10.98
C SER A 65 8.26 12.62 -10.09
N GLY A 66 8.56 11.34 -10.39
CA GLY A 66 9.42 10.50 -9.55
C GLY A 66 8.65 9.48 -8.70
N THR A 67 7.32 9.58 -8.65
CA THR A 67 6.45 8.76 -7.80
C THR A 67 5.69 7.75 -8.64
N THR A 68 5.80 6.48 -8.28
CA THR A 68 4.99 5.39 -8.84
C THR A 68 3.66 5.32 -8.09
N TYR A 69 2.57 5.19 -8.85
CA TYR A 69 1.23 5.03 -8.33
C TYR A 69 0.72 3.62 -8.58
N TYR A 70 0.10 3.04 -7.56
CA TYR A 70 -0.45 1.71 -7.50
C TYR A 70 -1.95 1.75 -7.26
N MET A 71 -2.66 0.76 -7.77
CA MET A 71 -4.08 0.55 -7.46
C MET A 71 -4.32 -0.91 -7.10
N LEU A 72 -5.35 -1.17 -6.28
CA LEU A 72 -5.80 -2.54 -6.06
C LEU A 72 -6.30 -3.12 -7.38
N THR A 73 -5.85 -4.32 -7.70
CA THR A 73 -6.42 -5.07 -8.82
C THR A 73 -7.84 -5.52 -8.46
N ASP A 74 -8.81 -5.18 -9.30
CA ASP A 74 -10.20 -5.63 -9.20
C ASP A 74 -10.36 -7.11 -9.62
N GLU A 75 -9.29 -7.92 -9.55
CA GLU A 75 -9.46 -9.37 -9.63
C GLU A 75 -10.32 -9.78 -8.44
N GLU A 76 -11.62 -9.92 -8.70
CA GLU A 76 -12.58 -10.54 -7.82
C GLU A 76 -11.87 -11.70 -7.13
N ILE A 77 -11.75 -11.62 -5.80
CA ILE A 77 -11.48 -12.81 -5.00
C ILE A 77 -12.68 -13.71 -5.28
N ALA A 78 -12.58 -14.53 -6.33
CA ALA A 78 -13.63 -15.42 -6.73
C ALA A 78 -14.00 -16.29 -5.51
N PRO A 79 -15.31 -16.47 -5.24
CA PRO A 79 -15.77 -17.14 -4.02
C PRO A 79 -15.29 -18.59 -3.89
#